data_AF-I0WM06-F1
#
_entry.id   AF-I0WM06-F1
#
_cell.length_a   1.000
_cell.length_b   1.000
_cell.length_c   1.000
_cell.angle_alpha   90.00
_cell.angle_beta   90.00
_cell.angle_gamma   90.00
#
_symmetry.space_group_name_H-M   'P 1'
#
loop_
_entity.id
_entity.type
_entity.pdbx_description
1 polymer ?
#
loop_
_entity_poly.entity_id
_entity_poly.type
_entity_poly.pdbx_seq_one_letter_code
_entity_poly.pdbx_strand_id
1 'polypeptide(L)'
;MTSSQTLTFNVFGPLLSNSAWFCRVLSTVLDMDVHGIDRAEIEYAPARPSLALGDKTRLDLWMLLQTDIGTLSLAVEVKYVDRFNSRYLPVWTNTRYQRLLEEKGAYWDFTEPVTRSRTINQLLRCHALSVFLSPSADAPPAHLLVLHHPDDQSAQKVVDEYVTATKPHSSVLRTTINTLFDVMLDCAETTDQRITAHLLFDRYVKHDLSEASWQLSNTRQ
;
A
#
# COMPACT_ATOMS: atom_id res chain seq x y z
N MET A 1 21.57 -1.26 -1.18
CA MET A 1 20.18 -1.04 -1.61
C MET A 1 19.28 -1.06 -0.37
N THR A 2 18.40 -0.08 -0.22
CA THR A 2 17.35 -0.04 0.82
C THR A 2 16.22 -1.00 0.46
N SER A 3 15.61 -1.66 1.44
CA SER A 3 14.49 -2.59 1.23
C SER A 3 13.15 -1.85 1.12
N SER A 4 12.12 -2.49 0.55
CA SER A 4 10.76 -1.92 0.54
C SER A 4 10.23 -1.68 1.95
N GLN A 5 10.54 -2.56 2.90
CA GLN A 5 10.21 -2.38 4.32
C GLN A 5 10.83 -1.08 4.88
N THR A 6 12.12 -0.83 4.62
CA THR A 6 12.80 0.39 5.06
C THR A 6 12.16 1.64 4.44
N LEU A 7 11.75 1.58 3.18
CA LEU A 7 11.01 2.65 2.53
C LEU A 7 9.68 2.91 3.25
N THR A 8 8.90 1.87 3.55
CA THR A 8 7.62 2.00 4.28
C THR A 8 7.80 2.76 5.60
N PHE A 9 8.76 2.37 6.43
CA PHE A 9 9.01 3.07 7.70
C PHE A 9 9.43 4.53 7.50
N ASN A 10 10.31 4.80 6.53
CA ASN A 10 10.83 6.15 6.33
C ASN A 10 9.82 7.12 5.71
N VAL A 11 8.90 6.61 4.88
CA VAL A 11 7.81 7.40 4.29
C VAL A 11 6.72 7.64 5.32
N PHE A 12 6.20 6.57 5.93
CA PHE A 12 5.00 6.65 6.74
C PHE A 12 5.28 7.03 8.20
N GLY A 13 6.49 6.82 8.73
CA GLY A 13 6.85 7.24 10.09
C GLY A 13 6.67 8.75 10.34
N PRO A 14 7.25 9.63 9.49
CA PRO A 14 7.06 11.07 9.61
C PRO A 14 5.60 11.51 9.39
N LEU A 15 4.91 10.91 8.42
CA LEU A 15 3.50 11.21 8.17
C LEU A 15 2.65 10.83 9.40
N LEU A 16 2.83 9.64 9.98
CA LEU A 16 2.09 9.19 11.17
C LEU A 16 2.35 10.06 12.41
N SER A 17 3.51 10.72 12.45
CA SER A 17 3.86 11.67 13.51
C SER A 17 3.18 13.04 13.33
N ASN A 18 2.57 13.31 12.18
CA ASN A 18 1.87 14.54 11.86
C ASN A 18 0.57 14.26 11.09
N SER A 19 -0.50 13.97 11.84
CA SER A 19 -1.81 13.58 11.28
C SER A 19 -2.37 14.59 10.27
N ALA A 20 -2.23 15.90 10.52
CA ALA A 20 -2.74 16.92 9.58
C ALA A 20 -2.02 16.88 8.22
N TRP A 21 -0.70 16.73 8.22
CA TRP A 21 0.06 16.56 6.98
C TRP A 21 -0.27 15.24 6.29
N PHE A 22 -0.39 14.15 7.06
CA PHE A 22 -0.81 12.84 6.54
C PHE A 22 -2.14 12.94 5.81
N CYS A 23 -3.17 13.49 6.46
CA CYS A 23 -4.50 13.64 5.89
C CYS A 23 -4.44 14.39 4.55
N ARG A 24 -3.76 15.53 4.47
CA ARG A 24 -3.61 16.26 3.19
C ARG A 24 -2.94 15.44 2.08
N VAL A 25 -1.86 14.73 2.44
CA VAL A 25 -1.13 13.87 1.50
C VAL A 25 -2.03 12.75 0.99
N LEU A 26 -2.70 12.02 1.87
CA LEU A 26 -3.61 10.96 1.44
C LEU A 26 -4.85 11.47 0.73
N SER A 27 -5.41 12.62 1.11
CA SER A 27 -6.54 13.19 0.39
C SER A 27 -6.19 13.42 -1.08
N THR A 28 -4.96 13.90 -1.32
CA THR A 28 -4.43 14.12 -2.67
C THR A 28 -4.13 12.80 -3.39
N VAL A 29 -3.52 11.82 -2.71
CA VAL A 29 -3.15 10.53 -3.32
C VAL A 29 -4.38 9.66 -3.65
N LEU A 30 -5.41 9.70 -2.80
CA LEU A 30 -6.61 8.89 -2.94
C LEU A 30 -7.73 9.59 -3.72
N ASP A 31 -7.56 10.89 -4.03
CA ASP A 31 -8.60 11.75 -4.61
C ASP A 31 -9.91 11.71 -3.79
N MET A 32 -9.78 11.85 -2.47
CA MET A 32 -10.90 11.82 -1.53
C MET A 32 -10.64 12.69 -0.30
N ASP A 33 -11.67 13.10 0.43
CA ASP A 33 -11.46 13.90 1.65
C ASP A 33 -11.14 13.01 2.86
N VAL A 34 -9.84 12.81 3.14
CA VAL A 34 -9.34 12.17 4.36
C VAL A 34 -9.13 13.24 5.43
N HIS A 35 -9.88 13.15 6.52
CA HIS A 35 -9.82 14.11 7.62
C HIS A 35 -9.34 13.51 8.95
N GLY A 36 -9.10 12.20 9.00
CA GLY A 36 -8.55 11.57 10.20
C GLY A 36 -7.99 10.17 9.98
N ILE A 37 -7.21 9.71 10.95
CA ILE A 37 -6.62 8.37 11.00
C ILE A 37 -7.01 7.76 12.35
N ASP A 38 -7.87 6.74 12.32
CA ASP A 38 -8.26 6.00 13.53
C ASP A 38 -7.19 5.02 13.97
N ARG A 39 -6.56 4.38 12.98
CA ARG A 39 -5.58 3.32 13.20
C ARG A 39 -4.60 3.27 12.04
N ALA A 40 -3.34 3.02 12.36
CA ALA A 40 -2.30 2.74 11.39
C ALA A 40 -1.33 1.71 11.97
N GLU A 41 -1.04 0.66 11.20
CA GLU A 41 -0.09 -0.38 11.57
C GLU A 41 0.85 -0.70 10.42
N ILE A 42 2.13 -0.42 10.64
CA ILE A 42 3.21 -0.81 9.74
C ILE A 42 3.53 -2.29 9.96
N GLU A 43 3.71 -3.03 8.86
CA GLU A 43 3.92 -4.49 8.85
C GLU A 43 2.78 -5.30 9.52
N TYR A 44 1.54 -4.88 9.30
CA TYR A 44 0.37 -5.51 9.89
C TYR A 44 0.23 -6.99 9.49
N ALA A 45 0.06 -7.85 10.48
CA ALA A 45 -0.42 -9.22 10.29
C ALA A 45 -1.38 -9.60 11.42
N PRO A 46 -2.48 -10.33 11.15
CA PRO A 46 -3.38 -10.79 12.20
C PRO A 46 -2.65 -11.68 13.22
N ALA A 47 -2.78 -11.37 14.51
CA ALA A 47 -2.18 -12.15 15.59
C ALA A 47 -2.64 -13.62 15.58
N ARG A 48 -3.86 -13.87 15.10
CA ARG A 48 -4.44 -15.21 14.92
C ARG A 48 -4.90 -15.38 13.47
N PRO A 49 -4.03 -15.87 12.56
CA PRO A 49 -4.40 -16.13 11.17
C PRO A 49 -5.67 -16.98 11.00
N SER A 50 -5.89 -17.93 11.91
CA SER A 50 -7.08 -18.80 11.95
C SER A 50 -8.37 -18.09 12.34
N LEU A 51 -8.33 -16.81 12.73
CA LEU A 51 -9.51 -15.96 12.92
C LEU A 51 -9.69 -14.94 11.79
N ALA A 52 -8.69 -14.80 10.91
CA ALA A 52 -8.76 -13.99 9.70
C ALA A 52 -8.93 -14.89 8.46
N LEU A 53 -8.12 -14.68 7.41
CA LEU A 53 -8.20 -15.41 6.13
C LEU A 53 -7.60 -16.83 6.18
N GLY A 54 -7.09 -17.26 7.33
CA GLY A 54 -6.48 -18.59 7.51
C GLY A 54 -5.07 -18.71 6.93
N ASP A 55 -4.49 -17.60 6.47
CA ASP A 55 -3.12 -17.54 5.96
C ASP A 55 -2.29 -16.47 6.68
N LYS A 56 -0.97 -16.49 6.43
CA LYS A 56 0.00 -15.57 7.04
C LYS A 56 0.25 -14.34 6.16
N THR A 57 -0.79 -13.81 5.52
CA THR A 57 -0.67 -12.55 4.77
C THR A 57 -0.27 -11.42 5.72
N ARG A 58 0.64 -10.56 5.25
CA ARG A 58 1.14 -9.39 5.95
C ARG A 58 1.02 -8.20 5.00
N LEU A 59 0.57 -7.07 5.52
CA LEU A 59 0.46 -5.80 4.79
C LEU A 59 1.65 -4.92 5.17
N ASP A 60 2.25 -4.22 4.21
CA ASP A 60 3.34 -3.30 4.53
C ASP A 60 2.85 -2.14 5.40
N LEU A 61 1.65 -1.63 5.12
CA LEU A 61 0.92 -0.71 5.99
C LEU A 61 -0.59 -0.97 5.87
N TRP A 62 -1.28 -0.95 7.00
CA TRP A 62 -2.74 -0.97 7.06
C TRP A 62 -3.25 0.23 7.86
N MET A 63 -4.35 0.81 7.40
CA MET A 63 -4.98 1.96 8.03
C MET A 63 -6.50 1.87 8.06
N LEU A 64 -7.08 2.53 9.07
CA LEU A 64 -8.47 2.95 9.10
C LEU A 64 -8.50 4.47 9.05
N LEU A 65 -9.13 5.01 8.01
CA LEU A 65 -9.18 6.43 7.69
C LEU A 65 -10.59 6.96 7.86
N GLN A 66 -10.73 8.17 8.41
CA GLN A 66 -11.99 8.90 8.45
C GLN A 66 -12.12 9.72 7.17
N THR A 67 -13.18 9.46 6.42
CA THR A 67 -13.47 10.11 5.14
C THR A 67 -14.90 10.61 5.10
N ASP A 68 -15.22 11.50 4.15
CA ASP A 68 -16.57 12.03 3.94
C ASP A 68 -17.64 10.95 3.69
N ILE A 69 -17.24 9.81 3.12
CA ILE A 69 -18.10 8.65 2.86
C ILE A 69 -18.11 7.62 4.00
N GLY A 70 -17.35 7.86 5.09
CA GLY A 70 -17.27 6.99 6.26
C GLY A 70 -15.87 6.45 6.55
N THR A 71 -15.76 5.45 7.41
CA THR A 71 -14.47 4.87 7.80
C THR A 71 -13.96 3.89 6.75
N LEU A 72 -12.93 4.29 6.00
CA LEU A 72 -12.30 3.52 4.93
C LEU A 72 -11.18 2.64 5.49
N SER A 73 -11.15 1.35 5.11
CA SER A 73 -9.96 0.52 5.29
C SER A 73 -9.04 0.64 4.08
N LEU A 74 -7.76 0.94 4.33
CA LEU A 74 -6.73 1.04 3.29
C LEU A 74 -5.55 0.13 3.62
N ALA A 75 -5.21 -0.75 2.68
CA ALA A 75 -3.92 -1.43 2.65
C ALA A 75 -2.96 -0.70 1.69
N VAL A 76 -1.71 -0.56 2.10
CA VAL A 76 -0.63 -0.06 1.23
C VAL A 76 0.40 -1.16 1.07
N GLU A 77 0.74 -1.46 -0.18
CA GLU A 77 1.83 -2.37 -0.55
C GLU A 77 2.94 -1.55 -1.21
N VAL A 78 4.18 -1.70 -0.73
CA VAL A 78 5.33 -0.92 -1.19
C VAL A 78 6.29 -1.82 -1.96
N LYS A 79 6.67 -1.41 -3.17
CA LYS A 79 7.62 -2.13 -4.05
C LYS A 79 8.73 -1.23 -4.52
N TYR A 80 9.89 -1.35 -3.89
CA TYR A 80 11.06 -0.54 -4.21
C TYR A 80 12.09 -1.30 -5.04
N VAL A 81 12.75 -2.29 -4.43
CA VAL A 81 13.68 -3.21 -5.13
C VAL A 81 13.17 -4.66 -5.11
N ASP A 82 12.16 -4.93 -4.31
CA ASP A 82 11.62 -6.26 -4.09
C ASP A 82 10.59 -6.60 -5.17
N ARG A 83 10.68 -7.80 -5.73
CA ARG A 83 9.68 -8.30 -6.67
C ARG A 83 8.41 -8.71 -5.95
N PHE A 84 7.30 -8.76 -6.69
CA PHE A 84 6.12 -9.51 -6.30
C PHE A 84 6.45 -11.00 -6.20
N ASN A 85 6.92 -11.43 -5.03
CA ASN A 85 7.22 -12.81 -4.74
C ASN A 85 6.55 -13.17 -3.42
N SER A 86 5.46 -13.92 -3.52
CA SER A 86 4.78 -14.47 -2.35
C SER A 86 4.45 -15.93 -2.61
N ARG A 87 4.24 -16.66 -1.51
CA ARG A 87 3.67 -18.00 -1.57
C ARG A 87 2.35 -17.96 -2.34
N TYR A 88 2.25 -18.75 -3.40
CA TYR A 88 0.98 -18.96 -4.11
C TYR A 88 0.00 -19.72 -3.22
N LEU A 89 -1.20 -19.16 -3.05
CA LEU A 89 -2.31 -19.80 -2.36
C LEU A 89 -3.54 -19.89 -3.26
N PRO A 90 -4.22 -21.06 -3.32
CA PRO A 90 -5.41 -21.23 -4.14
C PRO A 90 -6.65 -20.59 -3.50
N VAL A 91 -6.71 -19.25 -3.52
CA VAL A 91 -7.74 -18.44 -2.85
C VAL A 91 -9.16 -18.80 -3.27
N TRP A 92 -9.37 -19.19 -4.54
CA TRP A 92 -10.68 -19.57 -5.09
C TRP A 92 -11.28 -20.83 -4.44
N THR A 93 -10.45 -21.72 -3.88
CA THR A 93 -10.89 -22.91 -3.13
C THR A 93 -10.88 -22.71 -1.62
N ASN A 94 -10.43 -21.55 -1.13
CA ASN A 94 -10.34 -21.29 0.30
C ASN A 94 -11.70 -20.79 0.82
N THR A 95 -12.32 -21.58 1.70
CA THR A 95 -13.65 -21.29 2.26
C THR A 95 -13.72 -19.95 3.00
N ARG A 96 -12.61 -19.44 3.54
CA ARG A 96 -12.56 -18.14 4.22
C ARG A 96 -12.64 -16.97 3.25
N TYR A 97 -12.02 -17.11 2.07
CA TYR A 97 -12.11 -16.10 1.01
C TYR A 97 -13.52 -16.12 0.39
N GLN A 98 -14.11 -17.30 0.21
CA GLN A 98 -15.49 -17.43 -0.24
C GLN A 98 -16.47 -16.78 0.74
N ARG A 99 -16.32 -17.08 2.04
CA ARG A 99 -17.13 -16.46 3.10
C ARG A 99 -16.96 -14.94 3.17
N LEU A 100 -15.74 -14.43 2.98
CA LEU A 100 -15.49 -12.99 2.92
C LEU A 100 -16.31 -12.33 1.80
N LEU A 101 -16.37 -12.94 0.61
CA LEU A 101 -17.17 -12.44 -0.51
C LEU A 101 -18.68 -12.45 -0.19
N GLU A 102 -19.16 -13.48 0.50
CA GLU A 102 -20.56 -13.56 0.94
C GLU A 102 -20.90 -12.46 1.95
N GLU A 103 -19.99 -12.17 2.88
CA GLU A 103 -20.22 -11.21 3.98
C GLU A 103 -19.98 -9.74 3.57
N LYS A 104 -19.03 -9.48 2.66
CA LYS A 104 -18.57 -8.11 2.32
C LYS A 104 -18.84 -7.71 0.87
N GLY A 105 -19.39 -8.61 0.06
CA GLY A 105 -19.74 -8.35 -1.34
C GLY A 105 -18.72 -8.86 -2.36
N ALA A 106 -19.09 -8.75 -3.64
CA ALA A 106 -18.37 -9.36 -4.75
C ALA A 106 -17.16 -8.54 -5.21
N TYR A 107 -16.08 -8.55 -4.44
CA TYR A 107 -14.81 -7.92 -4.83
C TYR A 107 -14.07 -8.66 -5.95
N TRP A 108 -14.24 -9.98 -6.01
CA TRP A 108 -13.58 -10.85 -6.98
C TRP A 108 -14.59 -11.85 -7.52
N ASP A 109 -14.39 -12.26 -8.77
CA ASP A 109 -15.06 -13.41 -9.35
C ASP A 109 -14.08 -14.59 -9.42
N PHE A 110 -14.22 -15.54 -8.49
CA PHE A 110 -13.34 -16.72 -8.44
C PHE A 110 -13.59 -17.75 -9.55
N THR A 111 -14.62 -17.54 -10.38
CA THR A 111 -14.81 -18.31 -11.62
C THR A 111 -13.88 -17.83 -12.73
N GLU A 112 -13.50 -16.54 -12.71
CA GLU A 112 -12.62 -15.94 -13.71
C GLU A 112 -11.18 -16.46 -13.60
N PRO A 113 -10.53 -16.85 -14.72
CA PRO A 113 -9.16 -17.37 -14.71
C PRO A 113 -8.13 -16.41 -14.10
N VAL A 114 -8.34 -15.10 -14.25
CA VAL A 114 -7.40 -14.08 -13.76
C VAL A 114 -7.18 -14.17 -12.26
N THR A 115 -8.22 -14.49 -11.46
CA THR A 115 -8.11 -14.64 -9.99
C THR A 115 -7.25 -15.85 -9.56
N ARG A 116 -6.90 -16.73 -10.50
CA ARG A 116 -6.03 -17.89 -10.30
C ARG A 116 -4.57 -17.60 -10.69
N SER A 117 -4.31 -16.44 -11.27
CA SER A 117 -2.97 -16.00 -11.68
C SER A 117 -2.04 -15.92 -10.46
N ARG A 118 -0.82 -16.43 -10.64
CA ARG A 118 0.24 -16.34 -9.62
C ARG A 118 0.73 -14.91 -9.46
N THR A 119 0.68 -14.12 -10.54
CA THR A 119 1.17 -12.74 -10.61
C THR A 119 0.45 -11.85 -9.61
N ILE A 120 -0.88 -11.92 -9.59
CA ILE A 120 -1.71 -11.03 -8.76
C ILE A 120 -2.03 -11.62 -7.38
N ASN A 121 -1.61 -12.85 -7.10
CA ASN A 121 -2.01 -13.58 -5.88
C ASN A 121 -1.62 -12.84 -4.61
N GLN A 122 -0.48 -12.14 -4.60
CA GLN A 122 -0.09 -11.30 -3.47
C GLN A 122 -1.06 -10.14 -3.26
N LEU A 123 -1.36 -9.36 -4.30
CA LEU A 123 -2.24 -8.19 -4.22
C LEU A 123 -3.66 -8.59 -3.82
N LEU A 124 -4.19 -9.67 -4.38
CA LEU A 124 -5.51 -10.20 -4.02
C LEU A 124 -5.58 -10.53 -2.53
N ARG A 125 -4.56 -11.21 -1.99
CA ARG A 125 -4.51 -11.57 -0.57
C ARG A 125 -4.39 -10.33 0.32
N CYS A 126 -3.56 -9.36 -0.05
CA CYS A 126 -3.43 -8.11 0.70
C CYS A 126 -4.76 -7.33 0.72
N HIS A 127 -5.42 -7.22 -0.42
CA HIS A 127 -6.70 -6.53 -0.53
C HIS A 127 -7.82 -7.25 0.23
N ALA A 128 -7.91 -8.59 0.10
CA ALA A 128 -8.84 -9.40 0.88
C ALA A 128 -8.65 -9.23 2.38
N LEU A 129 -7.40 -9.10 2.83
CA LEU A 129 -7.13 -8.84 4.25
C LEU A 129 -7.61 -7.44 4.64
N SER A 130 -7.45 -6.42 3.78
CA SER A 130 -8.03 -5.09 4.03
C SER A 130 -9.57 -5.13 4.09
N VAL A 131 -10.23 -5.86 3.18
CA VAL A 131 -11.69 -6.03 3.17
C VAL A 131 -12.18 -6.73 4.44
N PHE A 132 -11.45 -7.75 4.91
CA PHE A 132 -11.74 -8.42 6.18
C PHE A 132 -11.65 -7.47 7.37
N LEU A 133 -10.70 -6.52 7.33
CA LEU A 133 -10.45 -5.56 8.40
C LEU A 133 -11.40 -4.34 8.37
N SER A 134 -12.25 -4.21 7.35
CA SER A 134 -13.25 -3.14 7.28
C SER A 134 -14.23 -3.21 8.46
N PRO A 135 -14.53 -2.07 9.13
CA PRO A 135 -15.18 -2.05 10.44
C PRO A 135 -16.64 -2.51 10.42
N SER A 136 -17.34 -2.37 9.30
CA SER A 136 -18.73 -2.81 9.13
C SER A 136 -18.98 -3.34 7.70
N ALA A 137 -20.16 -3.90 7.47
CA ALA A 137 -20.60 -4.30 6.12
C ALA A 137 -21.00 -3.08 5.27
N ASP A 138 -21.46 -1.99 5.91
CA ASP A 138 -21.87 -0.75 5.26
C ASP A 138 -20.72 0.26 5.08
N ALA A 139 -19.50 -0.11 5.47
CA ALA A 139 -18.32 0.72 5.28
C ALA A 139 -18.02 0.91 3.78
N PRO A 140 -17.37 2.02 3.39
CA PRO A 140 -16.85 2.20 2.04
C PRO A 140 -16.01 0.99 1.59
N PRO A 141 -15.97 0.70 0.27
CA PRO A 141 -15.16 -0.40 -0.23
C PRO A 141 -13.69 -0.26 0.19
N ALA A 142 -13.07 -1.32 0.70
CA ALA A 142 -11.68 -1.24 1.15
C ALA A 142 -10.76 -0.97 -0.04
N HIS A 143 -9.74 -0.13 0.17
CA HIS A 143 -8.78 0.24 -0.87
C HIS A 143 -7.46 -0.53 -0.73
N LEU A 144 -6.81 -0.76 -1.86
CA LEU A 144 -5.42 -1.18 -1.97
C LEU A 144 -4.64 -0.11 -2.74
N LEU A 145 -3.67 0.52 -2.09
CA LEU A 145 -2.71 1.41 -2.74
C LEU A 145 -1.39 0.66 -2.97
N VAL A 146 -0.92 0.60 -4.21
CA VAL A 146 0.41 0.09 -4.54
C VAL A 146 1.35 1.25 -4.82
N LEU A 147 2.35 1.41 -3.96
CA LEU A 147 3.43 2.38 -4.10
C LEU A 147 4.65 1.68 -4.71
N HIS A 148 5.15 2.16 -5.85
CA HIS A 148 6.32 1.53 -6.48
C HIS A 148 7.36 2.52 -7.01
N HIS A 149 8.57 2.02 -7.28
CA HIS A 149 9.60 2.80 -7.99
C HIS A 149 9.12 3.12 -9.43
N PRO A 150 9.31 4.34 -9.95
CA PRO A 150 8.89 4.71 -11.30
C PRO A 150 9.47 3.79 -12.39
N ASP A 151 10.69 3.29 -12.20
CA ASP A 151 11.35 2.39 -13.16
C ASP A 151 10.92 0.92 -13.05
N ASP A 152 10.12 0.54 -12.06
CA ASP A 152 9.61 -0.83 -11.93
C ASP A 152 8.39 -1.08 -12.82
N GLN A 153 8.65 -1.31 -14.11
CA GLN A 153 7.62 -1.68 -15.08
C GLN A 153 6.94 -3.02 -14.75
N SER A 154 7.56 -3.88 -13.95
CA SER A 154 6.96 -5.15 -13.55
C SER A 154 5.84 -4.92 -12.55
N ALA A 155 6.03 -3.99 -11.61
CA ALA A 155 5.00 -3.60 -10.66
C ALA A 155 3.78 -3.00 -11.36
N GLN A 156 4.00 -2.14 -12.35
CA GLN A 156 2.92 -1.60 -13.18
C GLN A 156 2.06 -2.70 -13.79
N LYS A 157 2.68 -3.69 -14.45
CA LYS A 157 1.97 -4.80 -15.11
C LYS A 157 1.18 -5.66 -14.12
N VAL A 158 1.75 -5.94 -12.96
CA VAL A 158 1.07 -6.74 -11.92
C VAL A 158 -0.18 -6.02 -11.41
N VAL A 159 -0.08 -4.70 -11.17
CA VAL A 159 -1.23 -3.90 -10.73
C VAL A 159 -2.29 -3.82 -11.82
N ASP A 160 -1.90 -3.57 -13.08
CA ASP A 160 -2.83 -3.51 -14.21
C ASP A 160 -3.59 -4.85 -14.37
N GLU A 161 -2.90 -5.98 -14.26
CA GLU A 161 -3.54 -7.31 -14.24
C GLU A 161 -4.51 -7.45 -13.06
N TYR A 162 -4.11 -6.98 -11.86
CA TYR A 162 -4.95 -7.09 -10.66
C TYR A 162 -6.22 -6.23 -10.72
N VAL A 163 -6.16 -5.05 -11.33
CA VAL A 163 -7.33 -4.20 -11.54
C VAL A 163 -8.38 -4.95 -12.34
N THR A 164 -8.00 -5.71 -13.38
CA THR A 164 -8.96 -6.49 -14.18
C THR A 164 -9.67 -7.60 -13.40
N ALA A 165 -9.08 -8.05 -12.29
CA ALA A 165 -9.61 -9.11 -11.44
C ALA A 165 -10.55 -8.60 -10.33
N THR A 166 -10.61 -7.29 -10.09
CA THR A 166 -11.21 -6.70 -8.88
C THR A 166 -12.39 -5.80 -9.21
N LYS A 167 -13.42 -5.79 -8.36
CA LYS A 167 -14.59 -4.91 -8.45
C LYS A 167 -14.86 -4.25 -7.08
N PRO A 168 -15.15 -2.94 -6.99
CA PRO A 168 -15.02 -1.95 -8.05
C PRO A 168 -13.55 -1.70 -8.40
N HIS A 169 -13.25 -1.39 -9.66
CA HIS A 169 -11.87 -1.10 -10.09
C HIS A 169 -11.25 0.10 -9.35
N SER A 170 -12.06 1.05 -8.90
CA SER A 170 -11.62 2.23 -8.13
C SER A 170 -11.03 1.89 -6.76
N SER A 171 -11.25 0.67 -6.26
CA SER A 171 -10.68 0.23 -4.98
C SER A 171 -9.19 -0.14 -5.06
N VAL A 172 -8.59 -0.11 -6.26
CA VAL A 172 -7.17 -0.39 -6.47
C VAL A 172 -6.51 0.85 -7.05
N LEU A 173 -5.61 1.43 -6.27
CA LEU A 173 -4.88 2.65 -6.60
C LEU A 173 -3.41 2.32 -6.79
N ARG A 174 -2.75 3.12 -7.64
CA ARG A 174 -1.32 3.01 -7.89
C ARG A 174 -0.70 4.39 -7.92
N THR A 175 0.45 4.53 -7.25
CA THR A 175 1.28 5.73 -7.37
C THR A 175 2.75 5.37 -7.36
N THR A 176 3.60 6.30 -7.78
CA THR A 176 5.05 6.13 -7.72
C THR A 176 5.62 6.86 -6.51
N ILE A 177 6.81 6.45 -6.07
CA ILE A 177 7.52 7.17 -4.99
C ILE A 177 7.80 8.62 -5.35
N ASN A 178 8.07 8.95 -6.62
CA ASN A 178 8.28 10.33 -7.06
C ASN A 178 7.02 11.15 -6.84
N THR A 179 5.90 10.65 -7.36
CA THR A 179 4.59 11.30 -7.22
C THR A 179 4.22 11.47 -5.75
N LEU A 180 4.46 10.47 -4.90
CA LEU A 180 4.20 10.58 -3.47
C LEU A 180 5.04 11.69 -2.83
N PHE A 181 6.32 11.78 -3.15
CA PHE A 181 7.19 12.82 -2.59
C PHE A 181 6.86 14.23 -3.09
N ASP A 182 6.45 14.36 -4.35
CA ASP A 182 5.93 15.61 -4.89
C ASP A 182 4.68 16.05 -4.11
N VAL A 183 3.73 15.13 -3.90
CA VAL A 183 2.53 15.40 -3.08
C VAL A 183 2.89 15.73 -1.63
N MET A 184 3.84 15.02 -1.03
CA MET A 184 4.33 15.34 0.33
C MET A 184 4.86 16.76 0.42
N LEU A 185 5.61 17.21 -0.60
CA LEU A 185 6.16 18.55 -0.68
C LEU A 185 5.08 19.62 -0.91
N ASP A 186 4.13 19.36 -1.80
CA ASP A 186 3.03 20.27 -2.11
C ASP A 186 2.10 20.46 -0.90
N CYS A 187 1.87 19.40 -0.12
CA CYS A 187 1.07 19.45 1.10
C CYS A 187 1.83 19.94 2.35
N ALA A 188 3.12 20.29 2.22
CA ALA A 188 3.95 20.72 3.35
C ALA A 188 3.67 22.18 3.75
N GLU A 189 3.30 22.38 5.00
CA GLU A 189 3.04 23.70 5.60
C GLU A 189 4.21 24.21 6.43
N THR A 190 5.12 23.33 6.85
CA THR A 190 6.28 23.69 7.68
C THR A 190 7.60 23.42 6.97
N THR A 191 8.65 24.10 7.42
CA THR A 191 10.02 23.87 6.93
C THR A 191 10.46 22.43 7.17
N ASP A 192 10.15 21.85 8.33
CA ASP A 192 10.55 20.46 8.67
C ASP A 192 9.88 19.43 7.75
N GLN A 193 8.62 19.64 7.39
CA GLN A 193 7.90 18.79 6.43
C GLN A 193 8.55 18.86 5.04
N ARG A 194 8.89 20.07 4.57
CA ARG A 194 9.60 20.27 3.31
C ARG A 194 10.96 19.58 3.32
N ILE A 195 11.74 19.77 4.39
CA ILE A 195 13.06 19.11 4.56
C ILE A 195 12.90 17.59 4.51
N THR A 196 11.91 17.05 5.23
CA THR A 196 11.64 15.60 5.26
C THR A 196 11.33 15.06 3.87
N ALA A 197 10.42 15.72 3.12
CA ALA A 197 10.09 15.31 1.76
C ALA A 197 11.31 15.34 0.82
N HIS A 198 12.13 16.38 0.88
CA HIS A 198 13.36 16.48 0.09
C HIS A 198 14.38 15.38 0.45
N LEU A 199 14.59 15.11 1.74
CA LEU A 199 15.51 14.06 2.19
C LEU A 199 15.06 12.67 1.72
N LEU A 200 13.76 12.41 1.72
CA LEU A 200 13.21 11.16 1.18
C LEU A 200 13.37 11.08 -0.34
N PHE A 201 13.08 12.18 -1.06
CA PHE A 201 13.28 12.26 -2.51
C PHE A 201 14.74 12.00 -2.88
N ASP A 202 15.68 12.71 -2.24
CA ASP A 202 17.11 12.55 -2.52
C ASP A 202 17.59 11.13 -2.21
N ARG A 203 17.08 10.51 -1.15
CA ARG A 203 17.46 9.15 -0.74
C ARG A 203 16.93 8.04 -1.64
N TYR A 204 15.71 8.18 -2.16
CA TYR A 204 14.98 7.09 -2.82
C TYR A 204 14.75 7.30 -4.31
N VAL A 205 14.97 8.51 -4.83
CA VAL A 205 14.76 8.85 -6.24
C VAL A 205 16.07 9.28 -6.89
N LYS A 206 16.85 10.18 -6.26
CA LYS A 206 18.13 10.65 -6.82
C LYS A 206 19.27 9.69 -6.51
N HIS A 207 19.23 8.51 -7.12
CA HIS A 207 20.29 7.49 -7.00
C HIS A 207 21.68 8.05 -7.36
N ASP A 208 21.76 8.97 -8.33
CA ASP A 208 23.01 9.61 -8.77
C ASP A 208 23.71 10.43 -7.67
N LEU A 209 22.97 10.98 -6.71
CA LEU A 209 23.56 11.73 -5.57
C LEU A 209 24.00 10.80 -4.44
N SER A 210 23.46 9.59 -4.38
CA SER A 210 23.81 8.57 -3.39
C SER A 210 25.10 7.81 -3.77
N GLU A 211 25.42 7.64 -5.05
CA GLU A 211 26.67 7.03 -5.50
C GLU A 211 27.91 7.90 -5.19
N ALA A 212 27.82 9.22 -5.41
CA ALA A 212 28.93 10.13 -5.11
C ALA A 212 29.29 10.13 -3.61
N SER A 213 28.28 10.04 -2.75
CA SER A 213 28.46 9.94 -1.29
C SER A 213 29.07 8.59 -0.87
N TRP A 214 28.71 7.50 -1.57
CA TRP A 214 29.26 6.16 -1.32
C TRP A 214 30.71 6.01 -1.80
N GLN A 215 31.05 6.61 -2.96
CA GLN A 215 32.42 6.65 -3.47
C GLN A 215 33.34 7.48 -2.58
N LEU A 216 32.87 8.59 -2.02
CA LEU A 216 33.62 9.42 -1.06
C LEU A 216 33.84 8.74 0.30
N SER A 217 32.94 7.86 0.75
CA SER A 217 33.14 7.06 1.97
C SER A 217 34.10 5.90 1.77
N ASN A 218 34.19 5.33 0.56
CA ASN A 218 35.10 4.22 0.25
C ASN A 218 36.51 4.65 -0.18
N THR A 219 36.76 5.94 -0.37
CA THR A 219 38.13 6.48 -0.56
C THR A 219 38.83 6.83 0.76
N ARG A 220 38.18 6.61 1.91
CA ARG A 220 38.73 6.86 3.25
C ARG A 220 39.00 5.57 4.07
N GLN A 221 39.02 4.41 3.42
CA GLN A 221 39.57 3.15 3.96
C GLN A 221 40.80 2.76 3.15
#